data_AF-A0A176YAB2-F1
#
_entry.id   AF-A0A176YAB2-F1
#
_cell.length_a   1.000
_cell.length_b   1.000
_cell.length_c   1.000
_cell.angle_alpha   90.00
_cell.angle_beta   90.00
_cell.angle_gamma   90.00
#
_symmetry.space_group_name_H-M   'P 1'
#
loop_
_entity.id
_entity.type
_entity.pdbx_description
1 polymer ?
#
loop_
_entity_poly.entity_id
_entity_poly.type
_entity_poly.pdbx_seq_one_letter_code
_entity_poly.pdbx_strand_id
1 'polypeptide(L)'
;MASTQRFTLASLIAVLLSLVVWTGIYGRIGDVAIRFDKDLLYLYLCGAEYGGQASHDQQDKLVEHLVAASAHEHYVYRAKMRAAYCDNYPYTSLSMYFAGQVQRSLGMTDPAKDFAEFLFVSLRWGMVLSGALLGGLCLLIAFWAARGPLVLPLFGAIALAALFYLAVPPPDISWSLYQQTPAPPAPIVSLHRTFGLGLYTWINPTGAFSPFSVFPRSLCAMLAFAAYALRWSGRGGLAYWAPIAVSFVHQSEAPILLGVMIACDVVHQPKALLRPACFVPIVVTVALTALRERMFSIMGFSWVTAAIVLAVLIGLIVLAFTVPRIRSAVTSTWSLIDRLRVRWFAGLSLPASDTIVIVVGWVAVVILCYVVSRHDYVYRVGYLWSELFPRYIGLFQLPVFAGLIYAVWPWVLAKRPTATREALAVLSCLMFVIAIIEWKGPWTPTADIVAKSRTYEQEVLQQRYTPEEASFSKIETPWYYLMLRHAYLGGKGLDQYFSKS
;
A
#
# COMPACT_ATOMS: atom_id res chain seq x y z
N MET A 1 9.19 -33.18 -20.37
CA MET A 1 10.20 -32.31 -21.00
C MET A 1 9.91 -30.86 -20.60
N ALA A 2 10.71 -30.30 -19.70
CA ALA A 2 10.60 -28.89 -19.31
C ALA A 2 11.19 -28.03 -20.44
N SER A 3 10.32 -27.38 -21.21
CA SER A 3 10.72 -26.31 -22.14
C SER A 3 11.58 -25.30 -21.37
N THR A 4 12.85 -25.16 -21.76
CA THR A 4 13.78 -24.17 -21.20
C THR A 4 13.15 -22.79 -21.35
N GLN A 5 12.79 -22.18 -20.21
CA GLN A 5 12.22 -20.85 -20.12
C GLN A 5 13.17 -19.85 -20.76
N ARG A 6 12.82 -19.33 -21.93
CA ARG A 6 13.51 -18.19 -22.53
C ARG A 6 12.69 -16.94 -22.27
N PHE A 7 13.28 -15.99 -21.55
CA PHE A 7 12.78 -14.63 -21.46
C PHE A 7 12.57 -14.10 -22.89
N THR A 8 11.32 -13.87 -23.27
CA THR A 8 11.00 -13.57 -24.68
C THR A 8 11.29 -12.11 -24.99
N LEU A 9 11.53 -11.79 -26.26
CA LEU A 9 11.67 -10.39 -26.71
C LEU A 9 10.45 -9.54 -26.31
N ALA A 10 9.24 -10.12 -26.35
CA ALA A 10 8.02 -9.44 -25.89
C ALA A 10 8.06 -9.12 -24.39
N SER A 11 8.59 -10.03 -23.57
CA SER A 11 8.76 -9.80 -22.13
C SER A 11 9.80 -8.72 -21.86
N LEU A 12 10.88 -8.69 -22.65
CA LEU A 12 11.90 -7.64 -22.60
C LEU A 12 11.33 -6.27 -22.95
N ILE A 13 10.60 -6.15 -24.06
CA ILE A 13 9.97 -4.89 -24.47
C ILE A 13 8.98 -4.45 -23.40
N ALA A 14 8.11 -5.36 -22.92
CA ALA A 14 7.11 -5.04 -21.93
C ALA A 14 7.73 -4.57 -20.61
N VAL A 15 8.79 -5.24 -20.12
CA VAL A 15 9.45 -4.81 -18.88
C VAL A 15 10.17 -3.48 -19.05
N LEU A 16 10.87 -3.25 -20.16
CA LEU A 16 11.60 -2.00 -20.39
C LEU A 16 10.63 -0.81 -20.49
N LEU A 17 9.57 -0.94 -21.28
CA LEU A 17 8.56 0.13 -21.39
C LEU A 17 7.80 0.35 -20.09
N SER A 18 7.46 -0.73 -19.37
CA SER A 18 6.82 -0.63 -18.05
C SER A 18 7.74 0.07 -17.05
N LEU A 19 9.03 -0.24 -17.03
CA LEU A 19 10.02 0.42 -16.18
C LEU A 19 10.11 1.91 -16.49
N VAL A 20 10.23 2.30 -17.77
CA VAL A 20 10.35 3.70 -18.17
C VAL A 20 9.09 4.50 -17.80
N VAL A 21 7.90 3.95 -18.05
CA VAL A 21 6.64 4.61 -17.68
C VAL A 21 6.48 4.67 -16.16
N TRP A 22 6.70 3.55 -15.47
CA TRP A 22 6.56 3.49 -14.02
C TRP A 22 7.53 4.45 -13.32
N THR A 23 8.80 4.47 -13.72
CA THR A 23 9.80 5.40 -13.15
C THR A 23 9.49 6.86 -13.50
N GLY A 24 9.00 7.14 -14.70
CA GLY A 24 8.55 8.49 -15.08
C GLY A 24 7.44 9.00 -14.18
N ILE A 25 6.34 8.25 -14.07
CA ILE A 25 5.19 8.62 -13.23
C ILE A 25 5.60 8.69 -11.74
N TYR A 26 6.32 7.68 -11.24
CA TYR A 26 6.79 7.62 -9.86
C TYR A 26 7.70 8.81 -9.52
N GLY A 27 8.65 9.11 -10.39
CA GLY A 27 9.55 10.24 -10.25
C GLY A 27 8.80 11.58 -10.25
N ARG A 28 7.82 11.74 -11.15
CA ARG A 28 6.98 12.95 -11.22
C ARG A 28 6.17 13.18 -9.96
N ILE A 29 5.55 12.13 -9.45
CA ILE A 29 4.82 12.19 -8.19
C ILE A 29 5.79 12.54 -7.07
N GLY A 30 6.96 11.91 -7.01
CA GLY A 30 8.02 12.28 -6.08
C GLY A 30 8.33 13.78 -6.15
N ASP A 31 8.70 14.29 -7.32
CA ASP A 31 9.04 15.70 -7.52
C ASP A 31 7.93 16.68 -7.07
N VAL A 32 6.65 16.34 -7.30
CA VAL A 32 5.51 17.19 -6.88
C VAL A 32 5.16 17.00 -5.40
N ALA A 33 5.33 15.79 -4.86
CA ALA A 33 4.92 15.39 -3.51
C ALA A 33 6.00 15.59 -2.42
N ILE A 34 7.28 15.83 -2.77
CA ILE A 34 8.31 16.22 -1.76
C ILE A 34 8.02 17.61 -1.14
N ARG A 35 6.87 18.24 -1.42
CA ARG A 35 6.37 19.40 -0.68
C ARG A 35 6.02 19.01 0.77
N PHE A 36 7.02 18.83 1.63
CA PHE A 36 6.92 18.48 3.07
C PHE A 36 5.63 17.75 3.41
N ASP A 37 5.40 16.62 2.73
CA ASP A 37 4.28 15.78 3.06
C ASP A 37 4.57 15.15 4.42
N LYS A 38 3.63 15.31 5.35
CA LYS A 38 3.77 14.81 6.71
C LYS A 38 4.07 13.32 6.78
N ASP A 39 3.57 12.53 5.82
CA ASP A 39 3.80 11.09 5.80
C ASP A 39 5.24 10.78 5.41
N LEU A 40 5.83 11.54 4.49
CA LEU A 40 7.24 11.39 4.10
C LEU A 40 8.19 11.79 5.23
N LEU A 41 7.92 12.91 5.91
CA LEU A 41 8.70 13.32 7.08
C LEU A 41 8.60 12.29 8.21
N TYR A 42 7.39 11.82 8.48
CA TYR A 42 7.15 10.78 9.46
C TYR A 42 7.89 9.47 9.12
N LEU A 43 7.87 9.03 7.85
CA LEU A 43 8.59 7.83 7.43
C LEU A 43 10.11 8.00 7.61
N TYR A 44 10.66 9.17 7.31
CA TYR A 44 12.08 9.47 7.55
C TYR A 44 12.40 9.49 9.04
N LEU A 45 11.55 10.10 9.87
CA LEU A 45 11.66 10.08 11.34
C LEU A 45 11.72 8.67 11.89
N CYS A 46 10.81 7.78 11.49
CA CYS A 46 10.87 6.38 11.90
C CYS A 46 12.19 5.72 11.48
N GLY A 47 12.71 6.04 10.29
CA GLY A 47 14.02 5.58 9.83
C GLY A 47 15.17 6.09 10.71
N ALA A 48 15.12 7.37 11.11
CA ALA A 48 16.08 7.98 12.00
C ALA A 48 16.02 7.39 13.42
N GLU A 49 14.86 6.97 13.90
CA GLU A 49 14.70 6.25 15.17
C GLU A 49 15.35 4.86 15.10
N TYR A 50 15.12 4.09 14.03
CA TYR A 50 15.84 2.81 13.85
C TYR A 50 17.35 2.97 13.76
N GLY A 51 17.79 4.06 13.13
CA GLY A 51 19.19 4.41 13.02
C GLY A 51 19.82 4.93 14.31
N GLY A 52 19.04 5.09 15.38
CA GLY A 52 19.48 5.66 16.66
C GLY A 52 19.77 7.16 16.62
N GLN A 53 19.40 7.86 15.55
CA GLN A 53 19.63 9.29 15.37
C GLN A 53 18.53 10.13 16.07
N ALA A 54 17.30 9.63 16.12
CA ALA A 54 16.18 10.24 16.83
C ALA A 54 15.70 9.35 17.99
N SER A 55 15.23 9.97 19.08
CA SER A 55 14.60 9.22 20.19
C SER A 55 13.10 9.10 19.99
N HIS A 56 12.57 7.89 20.19
CA HIS A 56 11.14 7.62 20.20
C HIS A 56 10.38 8.45 21.24
N ASP A 57 11.02 8.79 22.36
CA ASP A 57 10.42 9.59 23.44
C ASP A 57 9.92 10.96 22.94
N GLN A 58 10.48 11.48 21.84
CA GLN A 58 9.99 12.73 21.25
C GLN A 58 8.57 12.58 20.69
N GLN A 59 8.20 11.40 20.17
CA GLN A 59 6.84 11.15 19.69
C GLN A 59 5.85 11.04 20.85
N ASP A 60 6.28 10.45 21.97
CA ASP A 60 5.48 10.41 23.19
C ASP A 60 5.31 11.82 23.78
N LYS A 61 6.38 12.63 23.83
CA LYS A 61 6.30 14.04 24.23
C LYS A 61 5.38 14.87 23.37
N LEU A 62 5.32 14.62 22.06
CA LEU A 62 4.36 15.29 21.19
C LEU A 62 2.90 15.04 21.65
N VAL A 63 2.58 13.82 22.08
CA VAL A 63 1.26 13.50 22.64
C VAL A 63 1.00 14.31 23.90
N GLU A 64 1.99 14.39 24.80
CA GLU A 64 1.89 15.18 26.04
C GLU A 64 1.68 16.67 25.75
N HIS A 65 2.43 17.24 24.81
CA HIS A 65 2.28 18.64 24.39
C HIS A 65 0.89 18.92 23.83
N LEU A 66 0.34 18.03 23.00
CA LEU A 66 -1.00 18.18 22.45
C LEU A 66 -2.08 18.13 23.54
N VAL A 67 -1.95 17.22 24.50
CA VAL A 67 -2.86 17.15 25.65
C VAL A 67 -2.76 18.42 26.50
N ALA A 68 -1.54 18.87 26.81
CA ALA A 68 -1.30 20.08 27.60
C ALA A 68 -1.82 21.35 26.90
N ALA A 69 -1.74 21.40 25.57
CA ALA A 69 -2.26 22.48 24.75
C ALA A 69 -3.79 22.42 24.54
N SER A 70 -4.48 21.44 25.16
CA SER A 70 -5.91 21.21 24.95
C SER A 70 -6.28 21.03 23.46
N ALA A 71 -5.39 20.38 22.71
CA ALA A 71 -5.64 20.07 21.30
C ALA A 71 -6.90 19.22 21.14
N HIS A 72 -7.58 19.37 20.01
CA HIS A 72 -8.72 18.52 19.67
C HIS A 72 -8.36 17.03 19.79
N GLU A 73 -9.23 16.22 20.40
CA GLU A 73 -8.97 14.79 20.71
C GLU A 73 -8.44 13.99 19.52
N HIS A 74 -8.96 14.31 18.33
CA HIS A 74 -8.50 13.77 17.06
C HIS A 74 -6.98 13.90 16.82
N TYR A 75 -6.37 15.05 17.14
CA TYR A 75 -4.92 15.26 16.99
C TYR A 75 -4.13 14.39 17.97
N VAL A 76 -4.60 14.32 19.22
CA VAL A 76 -4.01 13.47 20.25
C VAL A 76 -4.08 11.99 19.83
N TYR A 77 -5.23 11.54 19.33
CA TYR A 77 -5.43 10.18 18.83
C TYR A 77 -4.47 9.87 17.66
N ARG A 78 -4.35 10.80 16.71
CA ARG A 78 -3.45 10.63 15.57
C ARG A 78 -1.98 10.59 15.96
N ALA A 79 -1.53 11.46 16.86
CA ALA A 79 -0.17 11.44 17.39
C ALA A 79 0.14 10.12 18.09
N LYS A 80 -0.79 9.61 18.91
CA LYS A 80 -0.68 8.27 19.53
C LYS A 80 -0.58 7.15 18.50
N MET A 81 -1.40 7.20 17.44
CA MET A 81 -1.30 6.21 16.35
C MET A 81 0.07 6.27 15.68
N ARG A 82 0.55 7.46 15.35
CA ARG A 82 1.84 7.67 14.67
C ARG A 82 3.01 7.21 15.52
N ALA A 83 3.07 7.57 16.80
CA ALA A 83 4.08 7.06 17.72
C ALA A 83 4.17 5.53 17.64
N ALA A 84 3.04 4.82 17.72
CA ALA A 84 3.05 3.37 17.71
C ALA A 84 3.15 2.71 16.31
N TYR A 85 3.17 3.48 15.22
CA TYR A 85 3.16 2.96 13.84
C TYR A 85 4.52 2.95 13.15
N CYS A 86 5.60 3.41 13.78
CA CYS A 86 6.90 3.43 13.10
C CYS A 86 7.33 2.01 12.67
N ASP A 87 7.00 1.01 13.49
CA ASP A 87 7.18 -0.42 13.25
C ASP A 87 6.40 -0.99 12.07
N ASN A 88 5.48 -0.24 11.45
CA ASN A 88 4.68 -0.74 10.33
C ASN A 88 5.34 -0.53 8.96
N TYR A 89 6.41 0.29 8.88
CA TYR A 89 7.01 0.75 7.60
C TYR A 89 8.54 0.57 7.49
N PRO A 90 9.18 -0.49 8.03
CA PRO A 90 10.63 -0.52 8.16
C PRO A 90 11.38 -0.39 6.83
N TYR A 91 10.91 -1.01 5.75
CA TYR A 91 11.58 -0.93 4.44
C TYR A 91 11.67 0.51 3.94
N THR A 92 10.53 1.21 3.85
CA THR A 92 10.49 2.57 3.31
C THR A 92 11.22 3.55 4.22
N SER A 93 11.01 3.44 5.54
CA SER A 93 11.67 4.28 6.54
C SER A 93 13.20 4.11 6.55
N LEU A 94 13.70 2.87 6.57
CA LEU A 94 15.14 2.61 6.53
C LEU A 94 15.76 3.04 5.19
N SER A 95 15.06 2.83 4.08
CA SER A 95 15.55 3.27 2.76
C SER A 95 15.72 4.79 2.71
N MET A 96 14.76 5.53 3.27
CA MET A 96 14.82 6.99 3.35
C MET A 96 15.97 7.48 4.24
N TYR A 97 16.11 6.89 5.43
CA TYR A 97 17.19 7.23 6.34
C TYR A 97 18.57 6.88 5.75
N PHE A 98 18.71 5.70 5.15
CA PHE A 98 19.94 5.24 4.52
C PHE A 98 20.40 6.18 3.40
N ALA A 99 19.47 6.66 2.56
CA ALA A 99 19.79 7.65 1.52
C ALA A 99 20.42 8.92 2.12
N GLY A 100 19.88 9.42 3.23
CA GLY A 100 20.46 10.57 3.93
C GLY A 100 21.83 10.30 4.53
N GLN A 101 22.05 9.11 5.10
CA GLN A 101 23.38 8.73 5.60
C GLN A 101 24.42 8.61 4.48
N VAL A 102 24.05 8.04 3.33
CA VAL A 102 24.93 8.00 2.15
C VAL A 102 25.27 9.42 1.69
N GLN A 103 24.28 10.29 1.55
CA GLN A 103 24.47 11.69 1.16
C GLN A 103 25.41 12.44 2.10
N ARG A 104 25.26 12.25 3.42
CA ARG A 104 26.17 12.81 4.43
C ARG A 104 27.58 12.23 4.32
N SER A 105 27.71 10.91 4.17
CA SER A 105 29.02 10.24 4.07
C SER A 105 29.81 10.64 2.82
N LEU A 106 29.11 10.95 1.73
CA LEU A 106 29.70 11.44 0.49
C LEU A 106 29.98 12.96 0.51
N GLY A 107 29.66 13.65 1.60
CA GLY A 107 29.87 15.09 1.73
C GLY A 107 29.00 15.92 0.77
N MET A 108 27.91 15.35 0.23
CA MET A 108 27.03 16.06 -0.72
C MET A 108 26.26 17.19 -0.03
N THR A 109 25.88 16.97 1.24
CA THR A 109 25.25 17.99 2.08
C THR A 109 25.66 17.75 3.53
N ASP A 110 25.70 18.81 4.33
CA ASP A 110 25.97 18.73 5.76
C ASP A 110 24.74 19.26 6.52
N PRO A 111 24.03 18.43 7.31
CA PRO A 111 22.87 18.90 8.07
C PRO A 111 23.23 20.07 9.00
N ALA A 112 24.47 20.16 9.50
CA ALA A 112 24.91 21.25 10.37
C ALA A 112 25.04 22.59 9.63
N LYS A 113 25.24 22.58 8.30
CA LYS A 113 25.33 23.78 7.47
C LYS A 113 24.00 24.17 6.87
N ASP A 114 23.26 23.18 6.37
CA ASP A 114 21.96 23.36 5.73
C ASP A 114 21.08 22.12 5.94
N PHE A 115 20.33 22.13 7.04
CA PHE A 115 19.45 21.03 7.40
C PHE A 115 18.29 20.88 6.43
N ALA A 116 17.74 21.99 5.95
CA ALA A 116 16.62 21.99 5.02
C ALA A 116 16.98 21.30 3.69
N GLU A 117 18.14 21.66 3.12
CA GLU A 117 18.66 21.01 1.91
C GLU A 117 18.97 19.53 2.15
N PHE A 118 19.68 19.21 3.25
CA PHE A 118 19.99 17.83 3.63
C PHE A 118 18.73 16.96 3.66
N LEU A 119 17.72 17.38 4.43
CA LEU A 119 16.52 16.59 4.65
C LEU A 119 15.73 16.41 3.34
N PHE A 120 15.56 17.47 2.57
CA PHE A 120 14.78 17.40 1.33
C PHE A 120 15.44 16.45 0.32
N VAL A 121 16.74 16.59 0.11
CA VAL A 121 17.48 15.76 -0.84
C VAL A 121 17.52 14.30 -0.34
N SER A 122 17.58 14.08 0.98
CA SER A 122 17.48 12.75 1.57
C SER A 122 16.11 12.09 1.32
N LEU A 123 15.01 12.84 1.49
CA LEU A 123 13.66 12.35 1.20
C LEU A 123 13.51 11.99 -0.27
N ARG A 124 13.98 12.87 -1.18
CA ARG A 124 13.94 12.65 -2.63
C ARG A 124 14.67 11.37 -3.02
N TRP A 125 15.93 11.23 -2.64
CA TRP A 125 16.72 10.04 -2.96
C TRP A 125 16.20 8.79 -2.27
N GLY A 126 15.72 8.92 -1.03
CA GLY A 126 15.09 7.85 -0.27
C GLY A 126 13.87 7.26 -0.97
N MET A 127 12.99 8.11 -1.48
CA MET A 127 11.84 7.68 -2.27
C MET A 127 12.27 7.03 -3.57
N VAL A 128 13.15 7.68 -4.34
CA VAL A 128 13.64 7.13 -5.60
C VAL A 128 14.29 5.76 -5.37
N LEU A 129 15.11 5.60 -4.33
CA LEU A 129 15.78 4.35 -3.99
C LEU A 129 14.77 3.27 -3.60
N SER A 130 13.89 3.55 -2.64
CA SER A 130 12.92 2.58 -2.15
C SER A 130 11.95 2.13 -3.26
N GLY A 131 11.49 3.06 -4.08
CA GLY A 131 10.61 2.82 -5.21
C GLY A 131 11.29 2.12 -6.36
N ALA A 132 12.35 2.69 -6.92
CA ALA A 132 12.99 2.15 -8.13
C ALA A 132 13.50 0.72 -7.92
N LEU A 133 14.08 0.44 -6.74
CA LEU A 133 14.54 -0.91 -6.42
C LEU A 133 13.38 -1.89 -6.32
N LEU A 134 12.36 -1.59 -5.51
CA LEU A 134 11.28 -2.53 -5.26
C LEU A 134 10.31 -2.66 -6.45
N GLY A 135 9.86 -1.53 -7.00
CA GLY A 135 9.00 -1.49 -8.18
C GLY A 135 9.68 -2.11 -9.39
N GLY A 136 10.96 -1.77 -9.62
CA GLY A 136 11.76 -2.37 -10.69
C GLY A 136 11.93 -3.87 -10.53
N LEU A 137 12.26 -4.34 -9.33
CA LEU A 137 12.34 -5.77 -9.02
C LEU A 137 11.00 -6.48 -9.22
N CYS A 138 9.88 -5.89 -8.79
CA CYS A 138 8.55 -6.46 -8.98
C CYS A 138 8.19 -6.61 -10.46
N LEU A 139 8.50 -5.61 -11.30
CA LEU A 139 8.28 -5.67 -12.74
C LEU A 139 9.16 -6.74 -13.40
N LEU A 140 10.44 -6.82 -13.01
CA LEU A 140 11.34 -7.88 -13.47
C LEU A 140 10.80 -9.26 -13.09
N ILE A 141 10.37 -9.47 -11.84
CA ILE A 141 9.76 -10.74 -11.39
C ILE A 141 8.50 -11.06 -12.20
N ALA A 142 7.61 -10.07 -12.40
CA ALA A 142 6.36 -10.28 -13.10
C ALA A 142 6.58 -10.74 -14.55
N PHE A 143 7.43 -10.05 -15.31
CA PHE A 143 7.71 -10.39 -16.71
C PHE A 143 8.69 -11.56 -16.88
N TRP A 144 9.55 -11.83 -15.89
CA TRP A 144 10.37 -13.04 -15.87
C TRP A 144 9.54 -14.30 -15.60
N ALA A 145 8.54 -14.19 -14.72
CA ALA A 145 7.64 -15.29 -14.43
C ALA A 145 6.65 -15.56 -15.57
N ALA A 146 6.18 -14.48 -16.23
CA ALA A 146 5.14 -14.53 -17.24
C ALA A 146 5.44 -15.53 -18.37
N ARG A 147 4.43 -16.36 -18.68
CA ARG A 147 4.51 -17.35 -19.77
C ARG A 147 3.60 -16.94 -20.91
N GLY A 148 4.12 -16.93 -22.13
CA GLY A 148 3.37 -16.82 -23.40
C GLY A 148 2.18 -15.86 -23.33
N PRO A 149 0.95 -16.36 -23.20
CA PRO A 149 -0.27 -15.54 -23.21
C PRO A 149 -0.41 -14.57 -22.03
N LEU A 150 0.36 -14.72 -20.95
CA LEU A 150 0.27 -13.87 -19.75
C LEU A 150 1.00 -12.53 -19.90
N VAL A 151 1.97 -12.43 -20.81
CA VAL A 151 2.77 -11.20 -21.00
C VAL A 151 1.89 -10.01 -21.38
N LEU A 152 1.00 -10.21 -22.35
CA LEU A 152 0.13 -9.13 -22.84
C LEU A 152 -0.86 -8.64 -21.77
N PRO A 153 -1.59 -9.49 -21.03
CA PRO A 153 -2.47 -9.03 -19.95
C PRO A 153 -1.74 -8.29 -18.83
N LEU A 154 -0.55 -8.72 -18.43
CA LEU A 154 0.27 -8.01 -17.44
C LEU A 154 0.71 -6.63 -17.97
N PHE A 155 1.18 -6.57 -19.23
CA PHE A 155 1.58 -5.32 -19.86
C PHE A 155 0.40 -4.36 -20.05
N GLY A 156 -0.74 -4.88 -20.51
CA GLY A 156 -1.98 -4.14 -20.67
C GLY A 156 -2.54 -3.61 -19.35
N ALA A 157 -2.40 -4.36 -18.25
CA ALA A 157 -2.81 -3.90 -16.93
C ALA A 157 -2.02 -2.66 -16.48
N ILE A 158 -0.69 -2.67 -16.67
CA ILE A 158 0.17 -1.52 -16.36
C ILE A 158 -0.20 -0.34 -17.28
N ALA A 159 -0.32 -0.57 -18.59
CA ALA A 159 -0.65 0.49 -19.54
C ALA A 159 -2.00 1.14 -19.24
N LEU A 160 -3.02 0.33 -18.91
CA LEU A 160 -4.35 0.81 -18.57
C LEU A 160 -4.35 1.59 -17.25
N ALA A 161 -3.68 1.06 -16.22
CA ALA A 161 -3.56 1.74 -14.94
C ALA A 161 -2.78 3.06 -15.06
N ALA A 162 -1.71 3.10 -15.85
CA ALA A 162 -0.95 4.32 -16.13
C ALA A 162 -1.81 5.35 -16.86
N LEU A 163 -2.53 4.92 -17.90
CA LEU A 163 -3.44 5.78 -18.64
C LEU A 163 -4.53 6.37 -17.73
N PHE A 164 -5.18 5.54 -16.91
CA PHE A 164 -6.21 6.02 -15.99
C PHE A 164 -5.65 6.95 -14.92
N TYR A 165 -4.48 6.63 -14.37
CA TYR A 165 -3.83 7.49 -13.39
C TYR A 165 -3.57 8.90 -13.92
N LEU A 166 -3.18 9.01 -15.20
CA LEU A 166 -2.84 10.28 -15.84
C LEU A 166 -4.04 11.02 -16.44
N ALA A 167 -5.00 10.29 -17.01
CA ALA A 167 -6.10 10.88 -17.78
C ALA A 167 -7.40 11.06 -16.98
N VAL A 168 -7.60 10.30 -15.90
CA VAL A 168 -8.83 10.31 -15.13
C VAL A 168 -8.58 11.01 -13.80
N PRO A 169 -9.36 12.05 -13.42
CA PRO A 169 -9.16 12.72 -12.15
C PRO A 169 -9.38 11.76 -10.96
N PRO A 170 -8.58 11.85 -9.89
CA PRO A 170 -8.75 10.97 -8.74
C PRO A 170 -10.08 11.27 -8.00
N PRO A 171 -10.79 10.25 -7.50
CA PRO A 171 -11.89 10.46 -6.55
C PRO A 171 -11.39 11.04 -5.22
N ASP A 172 -12.24 11.80 -4.52
CA ASP A 172 -11.98 12.13 -3.12
C ASP A 172 -12.39 10.94 -2.22
N ILE A 173 -11.38 10.22 -1.75
CA ILE A 173 -11.53 9.05 -0.89
C ILE A 173 -11.18 9.34 0.57
N SER A 174 -10.79 10.58 0.88
CA SER A 174 -10.52 11.01 2.25
C SER A 174 -11.81 10.88 3.06
N TRP A 175 -11.77 10.11 4.15
CA TRP A 175 -12.97 9.90 4.98
C TRP A 175 -14.16 9.39 4.16
N SER A 176 -13.92 8.47 3.23
CA SER A 176 -14.90 7.92 2.28
C SER A 176 -16.23 7.40 2.85
N LEU A 177 -16.33 7.21 4.18
CA LEU A 177 -17.55 6.84 4.90
C LEU A 177 -18.31 8.03 5.51
N TYR A 178 -17.78 9.26 5.41
CA TYR A 178 -18.34 10.52 5.90
C TYR A 178 -18.47 11.55 4.78
N GLN A 179 -19.41 12.49 4.90
CA GLN A 179 -19.64 13.53 3.89
C GLN A 179 -18.73 14.76 4.02
N GLN A 180 -18.11 15.00 5.19
CA GLN A 180 -17.22 16.12 5.50
C GLN A 180 -16.26 15.74 6.64
N THR A 181 -15.24 16.56 6.90
CA THR A 181 -14.31 16.46 8.04
C THR A 181 -15.09 16.15 9.33
N PRO A 182 -14.67 15.19 10.17
CA PRO A 182 -15.46 14.69 11.28
C PRO A 182 -15.56 15.72 12.41
N ALA A 183 -16.43 16.71 12.25
CA ALA A 183 -17.10 17.33 13.39
C ALA A 183 -18.37 16.50 13.63
N PRO A 184 -18.44 15.70 14.71
CA PRO A 184 -19.66 14.97 15.04
C PRO A 184 -20.83 15.95 15.19
N PRO A 185 -22.03 15.65 14.65
CA PRO A 185 -22.38 14.46 13.87
C PRO A 185 -22.14 14.64 12.36
N ALA A 186 -21.09 14.01 11.81
CA ALA A 186 -20.87 13.98 10.37
C ALA A 186 -21.84 12.97 9.71
N PRO A 187 -22.59 13.35 8.66
CA PRO A 187 -23.53 12.44 8.03
C PRO A 187 -22.80 11.29 7.34
N ILE A 188 -23.15 10.05 7.70
CA ILE A 188 -22.60 8.82 7.09
C ILE A 188 -23.15 8.69 5.67
N VAL A 189 -22.28 8.41 4.70
CA VAL A 189 -22.69 8.24 3.29
C VAL A 189 -23.57 7.00 3.10
N SER A 190 -24.39 7.01 2.04
CA SER A 190 -25.19 5.84 1.65
C SER A 190 -24.31 4.74 1.06
N LEU A 191 -24.75 3.48 1.17
CA LEU A 191 -24.04 2.33 0.58
C LEU A 191 -23.83 2.51 -0.92
N HIS A 192 -24.82 3.06 -1.64
CA HIS A 192 -24.71 3.38 -3.06
C HIS A 192 -23.56 4.34 -3.34
N ARG A 193 -23.39 5.40 -2.53
CA ARG A 193 -22.29 6.36 -2.68
C ARG A 193 -20.94 5.70 -2.38
N THR A 194 -20.83 4.91 -1.31
CA THR A 194 -19.59 4.17 -1.00
C THR A 194 -19.23 3.19 -2.11
N PHE A 195 -20.20 2.47 -2.65
CA PHE A 195 -19.99 1.53 -3.73
C PHE A 195 -19.58 2.24 -5.03
N GLY A 196 -20.26 3.33 -5.40
CA GLY A 196 -19.91 4.14 -6.56
C GLY A 196 -18.50 4.75 -6.45
N LEU A 197 -18.13 5.22 -5.25
CA LEU A 197 -16.78 5.70 -4.96
C LEU A 197 -15.74 4.57 -5.12
N GLY A 198 -16.04 3.38 -4.61
CA GLY A 198 -15.17 2.22 -4.77
C GLY A 198 -15.02 1.78 -6.23
N LEU A 199 -16.09 1.79 -7.03
CA LEU A 199 -16.01 1.56 -8.47
C LEU A 199 -15.11 2.60 -9.17
N TYR A 200 -15.23 3.87 -8.79
CA TYR A 200 -14.37 4.91 -9.36
C TYR A 200 -12.90 4.73 -8.94
N THR A 201 -12.68 4.29 -7.70
CA THR A 201 -11.35 4.02 -7.14
C THR A 201 -10.64 2.87 -7.88
N TRP A 202 -11.37 1.90 -8.45
CA TRP A 202 -10.76 0.87 -9.34
C TRP A 202 -10.16 1.47 -10.61
N ILE A 203 -10.69 2.59 -11.10
CA ILE A 203 -10.18 3.28 -12.29
C ILE A 203 -8.96 4.12 -11.89
N ASN A 204 -9.13 5.00 -10.90
CA ASN A 204 -8.04 5.78 -10.34
C ASN A 204 -8.05 5.67 -8.80
N PRO A 205 -7.13 4.90 -8.20
CA PRO A 205 -7.09 4.69 -6.75
C PRO A 205 -6.45 5.87 -6.00
N THR A 206 -6.22 7.00 -6.67
CA THR A 206 -5.52 8.20 -6.16
C THR A 206 -4.03 7.96 -5.87
N GLY A 207 -3.29 9.04 -5.59
CA GLY A 207 -1.89 8.95 -5.21
C GLY A 207 -1.66 8.07 -3.96
N ALA A 208 -2.60 7.97 -3.02
CA ALA A 208 -2.36 7.23 -1.78
C ALA A 208 -2.36 5.69 -1.96
N PHE A 209 -2.95 5.18 -3.04
CA PHE A 209 -3.12 3.73 -3.27
C PHE A 209 -2.74 3.26 -4.69
N SER A 210 -2.36 4.18 -5.59
CA SER A 210 -1.90 3.85 -6.94
C SER A 210 -0.56 3.13 -6.92
N PRO A 211 -0.35 2.09 -7.75
CA PRO A 211 0.94 1.38 -7.88
C PRO A 211 2.08 2.26 -8.44
N PHE A 212 1.75 3.45 -8.96
CA PHE A 212 2.72 4.41 -9.50
C PHE A 212 3.19 5.45 -8.49
N SER A 213 2.59 5.51 -7.30
CA SER A 213 2.90 6.55 -6.32
C SER A 213 3.99 6.14 -5.31
N VAL A 214 4.45 7.10 -4.51
CA VAL A 214 5.63 7.00 -3.64
C VAL A 214 5.35 6.43 -2.25
N PHE A 215 4.08 6.23 -1.89
CA PHE A 215 3.70 5.78 -0.56
C PHE A 215 3.93 4.27 -0.37
N PRO A 216 4.14 3.79 0.88
CA PRO A 216 4.34 2.37 1.14
C PRO A 216 3.22 1.45 0.60
N ARG A 217 1.98 1.94 0.58
CA ARG A 217 0.81 1.22 0.04
C ARG A 217 0.96 0.93 -1.46
N SER A 218 1.46 1.90 -2.21
CA SER A 218 1.77 1.78 -3.63
C SER A 218 2.80 0.69 -3.93
N LEU A 219 3.82 0.60 -3.07
CA LEU A 219 4.85 -0.43 -3.16
C LEU A 219 4.30 -1.84 -2.86
N CYS A 220 3.32 -1.95 -1.96
CA CYS A 220 2.62 -3.19 -1.69
C CYS A 220 1.75 -3.65 -2.86
N ALA A 221 1.15 -2.72 -3.61
CA ALA A 221 0.45 -3.04 -4.86
C ALA A 221 1.38 -3.66 -5.92
N MET A 222 2.63 -3.17 -6.01
CA MET A 222 3.64 -3.76 -6.90
C MET A 222 4.05 -5.18 -6.45
N LEU A 223 4.19 -5.41 -5.15
CA LEU A 223 4.45 -6.74 -4.57
C LEU A 223 3.29 -7.71 -4.84
N ALA A 224 2.04 -7.25 -4.66
CA ALA A 224 0.85 -8.04 -4.98
C ALA A 224 0.82 -8.38 -6.47
N PHE A 225 1.10 -7.43 -7.36
CA PHE A 225 1.17 -7.68 -8.80
C PHE A 225 2.22 -8.74 -9.17
N ALA A 226 3.42 -8.66 -8.62
CA ALA A 226 4.46 -9.67 -8.81
C ALA A 226 4.05 -11.06 -8.26
N ALA A 227 3.37 -11.09 -7.11
CA ALA A 227 2.85 -12.32 -6.50
C ALA A 227 1.83 -13.01 -7.41
N TYR A 228 0.86 -12.27 -7.96
CA TYR A 228 -0.12 -12.82 -8.89
C TYR A 228 0.50 -13.25 -10.21
N ALA A 229 1.48 -12.51 -10.75
CA ALA A 229 2.22 -12.94 -11.94
C ALA A 229 2.96 -14.27 -11.72
N LEU A 230 3.62 -14.45 -10.57
CA LEU A 230 4.24 -15.73 -10.17
C LEU A 230 3.19 -16.84 -10.05
N ARG A 231 2.08 -16.56 -9.37
CA ARG A 231 0.98 -17.49 -9.14
C ARG A 231 0.39 -18.00 -10.45
N TRP A 232 0.01 -17.10 -11.35
CA TRP A 232 -0.57 -17.44 -12.66
C TRP A 232 0.41 -18.15 -13.59
N SER A 233 1.71 -18.00 -13.34
CA SER A 233 2.77 -18.70 -14.04
C SER A 233 3.10 -20.08 -13.44
N GLY A 234 2.27 -20.57 -12.51
CA GLY A 234 2.41 -21.89 -11.87
C GLY A 234 3.41 -21.94 -10.73
N ARG A 235 3.88 -20.78 -10.23
CA ARG A 235 4.84 -20.67 -9.12
C ARG A 235 4.15 -20.18 -7.83
N GLY A 236 2.97 -20.74 -7.54
CA GLY A 236 2.13 -20.32 -6.40
C GLY A 236 2.85 -20.35 -5.05
N GLY A 237 3.72 -21.33 -4.80
CA GLY A 237 4.51 -21.37 -3.57
C GLY A 237 5.45 -20.17 -3.40
N LEU A 238 6.03 -19.64 -4.49
CA LEU A 238 6.86 -18.43 -4.41
C LEU A 238 6.01 -17.17 -4.15
N ALA A 239 4.77 -17.14 -4.66
CA ALA A 239 3.87 -16.02 -4.43
C ALA A 239 3.55 -15.82 -2.94
N TYR A 240 3.50 -16.90 -2.15
CA TYR A 240 3.20 -16.84 -0.71
C TYR A 240 4.31 -16.18 0.14
N TRP A 241 5.48 -15.90 -0.44
CA TRP A 241 6.50 -15.07 0.22
C TRP A 241 6.23 -13.57 0.11
N ALA A 242 5.37 -13.14 -0.81
CA ALA A 242 5.06 -11.71 -0.98
C ALA A 242 4.39 -11.08 0.25
N PRO A 243 3.43 -11.71 0.95
CA PRO A 243 2.88 -11.17 2.20
C PRO A 243 3.94 -10.92 3.29
N ILE A 244 5.01 -11.71 3.34
CA ILE A 244 6.14 -11.46 4.25
C ILE A 244 6.83 -10.17 3.85
N ALA A 245 7.16 -9.97 2.57
CA ALA A 245 7.75 -8.73 2.08
C ALA A 245 6.84 -7.51 2.33
N VAL A 246 5.54 -7.66 2.09
CA VAL A 246 4.53 -6.63 2.40
C VAL A 246 4.53 -6.27 3.89
N SER A 247 4.78 -7.24 4.79
CA SER A 247 4.87 -6.98 6.24
C SER A 247 6.02 -6.02 6.61
N PHE A 248 7.03 -5.86 5.75
CA PHE A 248 8.11 -4.89 5.95
C PHE A 248 7.88 -3.57 5.20
N VAL A 249 6.98 -3.53 4.23
CA VAL A 249 6.66 -2.30 3.49
C VAL A 249 5.47 -1.59 4.14
N HIS A 250 4.34 -2.28 4.30
CA HIS A 250 3.15 -1.79 4.99
C HIS A 250 2.47 -2.95 5.71
N GLN A 251 2.71 -3.08 7.00
CA GLN A 251 2.28 -4.25 7.77
C GLN A 251 0.78 -4.59 7.63
N SER A 252 -0.11 -3.61 7.72
CA SER A 252 -1.57 -3.87 7.65
C SER A 252 -2.06 -4.40 6.29
N GLU A 253 -1.27 -4.32 5.22
CA GLU A 253 -1.65 -4.82 3.91
C GLU A 253 -1.31 -6.30 3.71
N ALA A 254 -0.38 -6.84 4.51
CA ALA A 254 0.02 -8.24 4.43
C ALA A 254 -1.14 -9.21 4.75
N PRO A 255 -1.97 -8.99 5.79
CA PRO A 255 -3.13 -9.84 6.06
C PRO A 255 -4.18 -9.78 4.94
N ILE A 256 -4.36 -8.63 4.29
CA ILE A 256 -5.29 -8.47 3.18
C ILE A 256 -4.81 -9.33 2.00
N LEU A 257 -3.54 -9.16 1.59
CA LEU A 257 -2.94 -9.95 0.51
C LEU A 257 -3.00 -11.45 0.82
N LEU A 258 -2.57 -11.85 2.02
CA LEU A 258 -2.56 -13.25 2.45
C LEU A 258 -3.97 -13.85 2.45
N GLY A 259 -4.95 -13.16 3.04
CA GLY A 259 -6.32 -13.63 3.14
C GLY A 259 -6.96 -13.85 1.77
N VAL A 260 -6.73 -12.93 0.83
CA VAL A 260 -7.24 -13.07 -0.55
C VAL A 260 -6.53 -14.19 -1.29
N MET A 261 -5.21 -14.35 -1.15
CA MET A 261 -4.48 -15.48 -1.75
C MET A 261 -4.97 -16.84 -1.24
N ILE A 262 -5.22 -16.95 0.07
CA ILE A 262 -5.82 -18.14 0.68
C ILE A 262 -7.22 -18.38 0.11
N ALA A 263 -8.06 -17.34 0.02
CA ALA A 263 -9.39 -17.45 -0.56
C ALA A 263 -9.35 -17.96 -2.01
N CYS A 264 -8.43 -17.42 -2.83
CA CYS A 264 -8.19 -17.88 -4.19
C CYS A 264 -7.81 -19.37 -4.25
N ASP A 265 -6.96 -19.85 -3.33
CA ASP A 265 -6.59 -21.27 -3.28
C ASP A 265 -7.66 -22.17 -2.68
N VAL A 266 -8.44 -21.71 -1.70
CA VAL A 266 -9.62 -22.45 -1.21
C VAL A 266 -10.59 -22.70 -2.37
N VAL A 267 -10.80 -21.68 -3.22
CA VAL A 267 -11.65 -21.77 -4.41
C VAL A 267 -11.01 -22.58 -5.53
N HIS A 268 -9.69 -22.54 -5.76
CA HIS A 268 -9.12 -23.21 -6.93
C HIS A 268 -8.48 -24.57 -6.59
N GLN A 269 -7.61 -24.62 -5.58
CA GLN A 269 -6.78 -25.77 -5.23
C GLN A 269 -6.52 -25.85 -3.71
N PRO A 270 -7.50 -26.24 -2.88
CA PRO A 270 -7.38 -26.16 -1.42
C PRO A 270 -6.24 -27.03 -0.88
N LYS A 271 -5.92 -28.15 -1.54
CA LYS A 271 -4.80 -29.02 -1.18
C LYS A 271 -3.43 -28.34 -1.36
N ALA A 272 -3.33 -27.28 -2.17
CA ALA A 272 -2.09 -26.53 -2.35
C ALA A 272 -1.66 -25.80 -1.07
N LEU A 273 -2.61 -25.39 -0.23
CA LEU A 273 -2.35 -24.71 1.04
C LEU A 273 -1.60 -25.58 2.04
N LEU A 274 -1.72 -26.91 1.93
CA LEU A 274 -1.04 -27.87 2.79
C LEU A 274 0.41 -28.13 2.37
N ARG A 275 0.83 -27.63 1.19
CA ARG A 275 2.21 -27.81 0.74
C ARG A 275 3.14 -26.93 1.57
N PRO A 276 4.34 -27.40 1.97
CA PRO A 276 5.28 -26.59 2.75
C PRO A 276 5.59 -25.23 2.12
N ALA A 277 5.66 -25.18 0.79
CA ALA A 277 5.90 -23.95 0.03
C ALA A 277 4.82 -22.87 0.19
N CYS A 278 3.59 -23.24 0.61
CA CYS A 278 2.52 -22.29 0.92
C CYS A 278 2.31 -22.16 2.43
N PHE A 279 2.28 -23.29 3.14
CA PHE A 279 2.03 -23.34 4.57
C PHE A 279 3.07 -22.58 5.40
N VAL A 280 4.36 -22.77 5.12
CA VAL A 280 5.44 -22.12 5.90
C VAL A 280 5.35 -20.59 5.78
N PRO A 281 5.27 -20.00 4.57
CA PRO A 281 5.11 -18.55 4.47
C PRO A 281 3.80 -18.02 5.07
N ILE A 282 2.69 -18.77 5.02
CA ILE A 282 1.44 -18.41 5.70
C ILE A 282 1.71 -18.26 7.21
N VAL A 283 2.30 -19.28 7.84
CA VAL A 283 2.61 -19.27 9.29
C VAL A 283 3.56 -18.12 9.63
N VAL A 284 4.62 -17.92 8.85
CA VAL A 284 5.58 -16.83 9.08
C VAL A 284 4.90 -15.46 8.95
N THR A 285 4.03 -15.26 7.96
CA THR A 285 3.29 -13.99 7.79
C THR A 285 2.37 -13.73 8.98
N VAL A 286 1.62 -14.74 9.43
CA VAL A 286 0.73 -14.64 10.59
C VAL A 286 1.53 -14.32 11.85
N ALA A 287 2.66 -15.00 12.07
CA ALA A 287 3.53 -14.72 13.22
C ALA A 287 4.11 -13.30 13.17
N LEU A 288 4.62 -12.86 12.02
CA LEU A 288 5.14 -11.49 11.86
C LEU A 288 4.07 -10.43 12.10
N THR A 289 2.86 -10.66 11.57
CA THR A 289 1.73 -9.76 11.80
C THR A 289 1.38 -9.74 13.28
N ALA A 290 1.19 -10.89 13.92
CA ALA A 290 0.80 -10.95 15.33
C ALA A 290 1.85 -10.33 16.28
N LEU A 291 3.14 -10.53 16.01
CA LEU A 291 4.22 -10.04 16.86
C LEU A 291 4.49 -8.53 16.71
N ARG A 292 4.20 -7.95 15.55
CA ARG A 292 4.48 -6.52 15.27
C ARG A 292 3.23 -5.65 15.29
N GLU A 293 2.04 -6.23 15.25
CA GLU A 293 0.79 -5.45 15.12
C GLU A 293 0.45 -4.74 16.43
N ARG A 294 0.64 -3.42 16.43
CA ARG A 294 0.32 -2.54 17.57
C ARG A 294 -1.04 -1.85 17.41
N MET A 295 -1.69 -1.96 16.24
CA MET A 295 -2.94 -1.24 15.98
C MET A 295 -4.08 -1.69 16.90
N PHE A 296 -4.10 -2.96 17.31
CA PHE A 296 -5.14 -3.45 18.22
C PHE A 296 -5.11 -2.76 19.58
N SER A 297 -3.94 -2.56 20.18
CA SER A 297 -3.84 -1.88 21.47
C SER A 297 -4.23 -0.40 21.37
N ILE A 298 -3.83 0.28 20.29
CA ILE A 298 -4.14 1.70 20.06
C ILE A 298 -5.63 1.92 19.79
N MET A 299 -6.26 1.00 19.05
CA MET A 299 -7.70 1.03 18.83
C MET A 299 -8.49 0.66 20.09
N GLY A 300 -7.85 0.26 21.19
CA GLY A 300 -8.51 -0.13 22.44
C GLY A 300 -9.08 -1.55 22.42
N PHE A 301 -8.64 -2.40 21.49
CA PHE A 301 -8.91 -3.83 21.58
C PHE A 301 -7.98 -4.44 22.64
N SER A 302 -8.57 -5.02 23.67
CA SER A 302 -7.78 -5.68 24.71
C SER A 302 -7.14 -6.97 24.18
N TRP A 303 -5.94 -7.31 24.64
CA TRP A 303 -5.35 -8.63 24.40
C TRP A 303 -6.25 -9.76 24.89
N VAL A 304 -7.09 -9.49 25.89
CA VAL A 304 -8.14 -10.41 26.36
C VAL A 304 -9.16 -10.67 25.26
N THR A 305 -9.63 -9.64 24.56
CA THR A 305 -10.54 -9.79 23.40
C THR A 305 -9.90 -10.64 22.30
N ALA A 306 -8.64 -10.36 21.96
CA ALA A 306 -7.91 -11.15 20.98
C ALA A 306 -7.73 -12.62 21.41
N ALA A 307 -7.39 -12.86 22.69
CA ALA A 307 -7.26 -14.19 23.25
C ALA A 307 -8.59 -14.95 23.28
N ILE A 308 -9.70 -14.27 23.60
CA ILE A 308 -11.05 -14.86 23.55
C ILE A 308 -11.41 -15.26 22.12
N VAL A 309 -11.20 -14.37 21.14
CA VAL A 309 -11.46 -14.68 19.73
C VAL A 309 -10.61 -15.87 19.27
N LEU A 310 -9.33 -15.89 19.63
CA LEU A 310 -8.43 -17.00 19.30
C LEU A 310 -8.86 -18.31 19.98
N ALA A 311 -9.22 -18.27 21.26
CA ALA A 311 -9.70 -19.43 22.01
C ALA A 311 -11.01 -19.98 21.44
N VAL A 312 -11.94 -19.09 21.02
CA VAL A 312 -13.18 -19.47 20.35
C VAL A 312 -12.86 -20.11 19.00
N LEU A 313 -11.96 -19.55 18.20
CA LEU A 313 -11.55 -20.13 16.91
C LEU A 313 -10.90 -21.51 17.08
N ILE A 314 -9.97 -21.66 18.03
CA ILE A 314 -9.34 -22.95 18.36
C ILE A 314 -10.41 -23.94 18.86
N GLY A 315 -11.30 -23.49 19.75
CA GLY A 315 -12.41 -24.30 20.25
C GLY A 315 -13.32 -24.79 19.13
N LEU A 316 -13.69 -23.92 18.17
CA LEU A 316 -14.47 -24.29 16.99
C LEU A 316 -13.73 -25.28 16.09
N ILE A 317 -12.42 -25.12 15.90
CA ILE A 317 -11.58 -26.07 15.16
C ILE A 317 -11.58 -27.43 15.86
N VAL A 318 -11.30 -27.47 17.16
CA VAL A 318 -11.29 -28.70 17.96
C VAL A 318 -12.66 -29.37 17.93
N LEU A 319 -13.75 -28.62 18.11
CA LEU A 319 -15.12 -29.11 18.02
C LEU A 319 -15.42 -29.70 16.63
N ALA A 320 -14.97 -29.05 15.56
CA ALA A 320 -15.13 -29.54 14.19
C ALA A 320 -14.40 -30.87 13.93
N PHE A 321 -13.31 -31.15 14.65
CA PHE A 321 -12.58 -32.42 14.54
C PHE A 321 -13.07 -33.51 15.50
N THR A 322 -13.50 -33.14 16.71
CA THR A 322 -13.83 -34.07 17.81
C THR A 322 -15.30 -34.47 17.86
N VAL A 323 -16.24 -33.58 17.49
CA VAL A 323 -17.67 -33.84 17.60
C VAL A 323 -18.22 -34.34 16.24
N PRO A 324 -18.70 -35.59 16.13
CA PRO A 324 -19.11 -36.16 14.85
C PRO A 324 -20.21 -35.38 14.12
N ARG A 325 -21.16 -34.78 14.85
CA ARG A 325 -22.23 -33.96 14.26
C ARG A 325 -21.69 -32.67 13.64
N ILE A 326 -20.79 -31.98 14.35
CA ILE A 326 -20.16 -30.74 13.84
C ILE A 326 -19.24 -31.10 12.68
N ARG A 327 -18.44 -32.17 12.80
CA ARG A 327 -17.64 -32.70 11.70
C ARG A 327 -18.49 -32.98 10.47
N SER A 328 -19.62 -33.68 10.63
CA SER A 328 -20.56 -33.97 9.54
C SER A 328 -21.14 -32.70 8.92
N ALA A 329 -21.49 -31.70 9.74
CA ALA A 329 -21.96 -30.40 9.26
C ALA A 329 -20.87 -29.66 8.47
N VAL A 330 -19.64 -29.62 8.98
CA VAL A 330 -18.48 -29.04 8.31
C VAL A 330 -18.20 -29.75 6.99
N THR A 331 -18.21 -31.09 6.96
CA THR A 331 -18.05 -31.85 5.71
C THR A 331 -19.19 -31.63 4.73
N SER A 332 -20.43 -31.48 5.22
CA SER A 332 -21.60 -31.17 4.38
C SER A 332 -21.48 -29.78 3.76
N THR A 333 -21.15 -28.77 4.56
CA THR A 333 -20.90 -27.40 4.09
C THR A 333 -19.73 -27.38 3.11
N TRP A 334 -18.65 -28.12 3.40
CA TRP A 334 -17.53 -28.28 2.47
C TRP A 334 -17.95 -28.95 1.17
N SER A 335 -18.84 -29.95 1.21
CA SER A 335 -19.39 -30.57 -0.01
C SER A 335 -20.24 -29.61 -0.84
N LEU A 336 -20.94 -28.66 -0.19
CA LEU A 336 -21.67 -27.60 -0.88
C LEU A 336 -20.70 -26.60 -1.51
N ILE A 337 -19.66 -26.19 -0.78
CA ILE A 337 -18.58 -25.33 -1.30
C ILE A 337 -17.88 -26.01 -2.47
N ASP A 338 -17.55 -27.30 -2.39
CA ASP A 338 -16.95 -28.07 -3.48
C ASP A 338 -17.87 -28.14 -4.70
N ARG A 339 -19.19 -28.30 -4.51
CA ARG A 339 -20.16 -28.25 -5.61
C ARG A 339 -20.23 -26.88 -6.27
N LEU A 340 -20.31 -25.80 -5.48
CA LEU A 340 -20.30 -24.42 -5.98
C LEU A 340 -18.98 -24.13 -6.70
N ARG A 341 -17.86 -24.56 -6.13
CA ARG A 341 -16.52 -24.46 -6.71
C ARG A 341 -16.47 -25.08 -8.09
N VAL A 342 -16.86 -26.35 -8.21
CA VAL A 342 -16.84 -27.06 -9.48
C VAL A 342 -17.77 -26.39 -10.49
N ARG A 343 -18.97 -25.99 -10.07
CA ARG A 343 -19.95 -25.37 -10.96
C ARG A 343 -19.53 -23.98 -11.47
N TRP A 344 -18.90 -23.17 -10.62
CA TRP A 344 -18.61 -21.76 -10.95
C TRP A 344 -17.19 -21.54 -11.47
N PHE A 345 -16.21 -22.34 -11.01
CA PHE A 345 -14.79 -22.07 -11.24
C PHE A 345 -14.05 -23.13 -12.07
N ALA A 346 -14.59 -24.34 -12.24
CA ALA A 346 -13.85 -25.41 -12.95
C ALA A 346 -13.55 -25.09 -14.42
N GLY A 347 -14.39 -24.28 -15.08
CA GLY A 347 -14.19 -23.84 -16.46
C GLY A 347 -13.37 -22.57 -16.62
N LEU A 348 -13.00 -21.91 -15.53
CA LEU A 348 -12.31 -20.63 -15.58
C LEU A 348 -10.79 -20.82 -15.55
N SER A 349 -10.08 -20.00 -16.32
CA SER A 349 -8.64 -19.87 -16.16
C SER A 349 -8.29 -19.33 -14.77
N LEU A 350 -7.11 -19.70 -14.25
CA LEU A 350 -6.66 -19.24 -12.93
C LEU A 350 -6.68 -17.70 -12.78
N PRO A 351 -6.20 -16.88 -13.74
CA PRO A 351 -6.30 -15.42 -13.64
C PRO A 351 -7.75 -14.92 -13.52
N ALA A 352 -8.67 -15.47 -14.33
CA ALA A 352 -10.07 -15.07 -14.30
C ALA A 352 -10.76 -15.47 -12.99
N SER A 353 -10.46 -16.68 -12.49
CA SER A 353 -10.96 -17.18 -11.20
C SER A 353 -10.50 -16.28 -10.05
N ASP A 354 -9.21 -15.97 -9.98
CA ASP A 354 -8.64 -15.11 -8.95
C ASP A 354 -9.27 -13.71 -9.01
N THR A 355 -9.48 -13.14 -10.21
CA THR A 355 -10.16 -11.84 -10.37
C THR A 355 -11.57 -11.86 -9.80
N ILE A 356 -12.36 -12.91 -10.02
CA ILE A 356 -13.71 -13.02 -9.45
C ILE A 356 -13.63 -13.05 -7.93
N VAL A 357 -12.73 -13.86 -7.35
CA VAL A 357 -12.56 -13.94 -5.89
C VAL A 357 -12.15 -12.58 -5.33
N ILE A 358 -11.22 -11.87 -5.97
CA ILE A 358 -10.79 -10.54 -5.56
C ILE A 358 -11.97 -9.56 -5.59
N VAL A 359 -12.75 -9.51 -6.68
CA VAL A 359 -13.87 -8.58 -6.82
C VAL A 359 -14.99 -8.90 -5.82
N VAL A 360 -15.34 -10.18 -5.63
CA VAL A 360 -16.33 -10.59 -4.62
C VAL A 360 -15.84 -10.24 -3.21
N GLY A 361 -14.56 -10.45 -2.91
CA GLY A 361 -13.95 -10.05 -1.65
C GLY A 361 -14.02 -8.55 -1.41
N TRP A 362 -13.78 -7.73 -2.45
CA TRP A 362 -13.95 -6.28 -2.38
C TRP A 362 -15.40 -5.88 -2.05
N VAL A 363 -16.40 -6.48 -2.70
CA VAL A 363 -17.81 -6.21 -2.40
C VAL A 363 -18.12 -6.53 -0.94
N ALA A 364 -17.63 -7.67 -0.43
CA ALA A 364 -17.78 -8.04 0.97
C ALA A 364 -17.11 -7.03 1.92
N VAL A 365 -15.92 -6.55 1.59
CA VAL A 365 -15.21 -5.50 2.36
C VAL A 365 -16.00 -4.19 2.37
N VAL A 366 -16.56 -3.76 1.24
CA VAL A 366 -17.40 -2.54 1.18
C VAL A 366 -18.63 -2.68 2.08
N ILE A 367 -19.32 -3.83 2.02
CA ILE A 367 -20.49 -4.10 2.88
C ILE A 367 -20.07 -4.12 4.36
N LEU A 368 -18.96 -4.77 4.69
CA LEU A 368 -18.43 -4.83 6.05
C LEU A 368 -18.11 -3.43 6.59
N CYS A 369 -17.34 -2.62 5.83
CA CYS A 369 -17.00 -1.25 6.22
C CYS A 369 -18.27 -0.40 6.39
N TYR A 370 -19.24 -0.54 5.49
CA TYR A 370 -20.51 0.16 5.59
C TYR A 370 -21.29 -0.21 6.86
N VAL A 371 -21.42 -1.51 7.17
CA VAL A 371 -22.15 -1.96 8.37
C VAL A 371 -21.42 -1.54 9.65
N VAL A 372 -20.10 -1.79 9.74
CA VAL A 372 -19.34 -1.49 10.95
C VAL A 372 -19.26 0.02 11.22
N SER A 373 -19.18 0.86 10.17
CA SER A 373 -19.18 2.31 10.33
C SER A 373 -20.41 2.90 11.03
N ARG A 374 -21.53 2.15 11.09
CA ARG A 374 -22.74 2.56 11.82
C ARG A 374 -22.68 2.29 13.32
N HIS A 375 -21.75 1.44 13.77
CA HIS A 375 -21.71 0.90 15.12
C HIS A 375 -20.38 1.12 15.84
N ASP A 376 -19.33 1.54 15.13
CA ASP A 376 -18.00 1.76 15.70
C ASP A 376 -17.72 3.25 15.98
N TYR A 377 -16.66 3.53 16.72
CA TYR A 377 -16.24 4.88 17.08
C TYR A 377 -15.75 5.66 15.86
N VAL A 378 -16.11 6.95 15.78
CA VAL A 378 -15.80 7.85 14.63
C VAL A 378 -14.33 7.79 14.23
N TYR A 379 -13.41 7.76 15.19
CA TYR A 379 -11.97 7.69 14.90
C TYR A 379 -11.55 6.35 14.28
N ARG A 380 -12.10 5.22 14.73
CA ARG A 380 -11.85 3.91 14.11
C ARG A 380 -12.45 3.85 12.71
N VAL A 381 -13.65 4.41 12.52
CA VAL A 381 -14.27 4.52 11.19
C VAL A 381 -13.41 5.33 10.24
N GLY A 382 -12.88 6.47 10.69
CA GLY A 382 -12.01 7.33 9.91
C GLY A 382 -10.70 6.66 9.49
N TYR A 383 -9.97 6.12 10.47
CA TYR A 383 -8.58 5.70 10.26
C TYR A 383 -8.40 4.23 9.86
N LEU A 384 -9.39 3.38 10.15
CA LEU A 384 -9.37 1.97 9.79
C LEU A 384 -10.39 1.68 8.67
N TRP A 385 -11.68 1.86 8.94
CA TRP A 385 -12.73 1.33 8.06
C TRP A 385 -12.86 2.10 6.74
N SER A 386 -12.69 3.43 6.76
CA SER A 386 -12.71 4.27 5.54
C SER A 386 -11.51 4.01 4.64
N GLU A 387 -10.42 3.50 5.20
CA GLU A 387 -9.18 3.21 4.49
C GLU A 387 -9.11 1.76 4.00
N LEU A 388 -9.92 0.85 4.53
CA LEU A 388 -9.81 -0.58 4.23
C LEU A 388 -10.20 -0.92 2.78
N PHE A 389 -11.32 -0.39 2.26
CA PHE A 389 -11.72 -0.71 0.90
C PHE A 389 -10.81 -0.03 -0.17
N PRO A 390 -10.32 1.22 -0.01
CA PRO A 390 -9.33 1.76 -0.93
C PRO A 390 -8.00 1.01 -0.90
N ARG A 391 -7.54 0.57 0.29
CA ARG A 391 -6.35 -0.32 0.41
C ARG A 391 -6.52 -1.61 -0.38
N TYR A 392 -7.69 -2.25 -0.23
CA TYR A 392 -8.02 -3.45 -0.98
C TYR A 392 -7.93 -3.20 -2.49
N ILE A 393 -8.51 -2.11 -2.98
CA ILE A 393 -8.46 -1.75 -4.39
C ILE A 393 -7.02 -1.48 -4.85
N GLY A 394 -6.26 -0.69 -4.10
CA GLY A 394 -4.86 -0.38 -4.41
C GLY A 394 -4.01 -1.64 -4.57
N LEU A 395 -4.12 -2.58 -3.64
CA LEU A 395 -3.41 -3.86 -3.68
C LEU A 395 -3.71 -4.68 -4.94
N PHE A 396 -4.97 -4.69 -5.39
CA PHE A 396 -5.40 -5.62 -6.42
C PHE A 396 -5.78 -4.99 -7.76
N GLN A 397 -5.61 -3.68 -7.96
CA GLN A 397 -5.92 -3.01 -9.23
C GLN A 397 -5.23 -3.69 -10.43
N LEU A 398 -3.91 -3.84 -10.37
CA LEU A 398 -3.14 -4.45 -11.45
C LEU A 398 -3.50 -5.94 -11.65
N PRO A 399 -3.60 -6.79 -10.60
CA PRO A 399 -4.13 -8.14 -10.75
C PRO A 399 -5.52 -8.21 -11.38
N VAL A 400 -6.47 -7.35 -10.98
CA VAL A 400 -7.82 -7.35 -11.54
C VAL A 400 -7.79 -6.97 -13.02
N PHE A 401 -7.09 -5.90 -13.39
CA PHE A 401 -6.95 -5.53 -14.80
C PHE A 401 -6.31 -6.64 -15.64
N ALA A 402 -5.23 -7.26 -15.14
CA ALA A 402 -4.57 -8.35 -15.84
C ALA A 402 -5.49 -9.56 -16.00
N GLY A 403 -6.23 -9.96 -14.97
CA GLY A 403 -7.13 -11.11 -15.06
C GLY A 403 -8.37 -10.84 -15.92
N LEU A 404 -8.91 -9.61 -15.93
CA LEU A 404 -9.98 -9.20 -16.86
C LEU A 404 -9.51 -9.24 -18.32
N ILE A 405 -8.33 -8.69 -18.62
CA ILE A 405 -7.75 -8.76 -19.96
C ILE A 405 -7.51 -10.23 -20.34
N TYR A 406 -6.95 -11.04 -19.43
CA TYR A 406 -6.71 -12.46 -19.66
C TYR A 406 -8.00 -13.25 -19.91
N ALA A 407 -9.12 -12.91 -19.25
CA ALA A 407 -10.38 -13.63 -19.44
C ALA A 407 -10.91 -13.51 -20.89
N VAL A 408 -10.72 -12.36 -21.53
CA VAL A 408 -11.17 -12.10 -22.90
C VAL A 408 -10.15 -12.56 -23.95
N TRP A 409 -8.86 -12.56 -23.58
CA TRP A 409 -7.77 -12.72 -24.54
C TRP A 409 -7.75 -14.05 -25.31
N PRO A 410 -7.93 -15.24 -24.69
CA PRO A 410 -7.97 -16.52 -25.40
C PRO A 410 -9.07 -16.58 -26.47
N TRP A 411 -10.22 -15.97 -26.21
CA TRP A 411 -11.32 -15.89 -27.18
C TRP A 411 -10.93 -15.04 -28.40
N VAL A 412 -10.23 -13.91 -28.18
CA VAL A 412 -9.68 -13.08 -29.26
C VAL A 412 -8.67 -13.88 -30.09
N LEU A 413 -7.77 -14.62 -29.44
CA LEU A 413 -6.76 -15.42 -30.14
C LEU A 413 -7.34 -16.56 -30.96
N ALA A 414 -8.42 -17.18 -30.49
CA ALA A 414 -9.14 -18.20 -31.25
C ALA A 414 -9.75 -17.65 -32.54
N LYS A 415 -10.08 -16.36 -32.58
CA LYS A 415 -10.63 -15.67 -33.76
C LYS A 415 -9.57 -15.00 -34.62
N ARG A 416 -8.47 -14.52 -34.01
CA ARG A 416 -7.40 -13.76 -34.67
C ARG A 416 -6.03 -14.13 -34.07
N PRO A 417 -5.33 -15.12 -34.64
CA PRO A 417 -4.03 -15.57 -34.14
C PRO A 417 -2.94 -14.49 -34.11
N THR A 418 -3.02 -13.49 -35.02
CA THR A 418 -2.07 -12.36 -35.09
C THR A 418 -2.32 -11.26 -34.06
N ALA A 419 -3.48 -11.27 -33.39
CA ALA A 419 -3.91 -10.18 -32.50
C ALA A 419 -2.92 -9.88 -31.36
N THR A 420 -2.12 -10.86 -30.91
CA THR A 420 -1.08 -10.62 -29.88
C THR A 420 -0.03 -9.64 -30.37
N ARG A 421 0.43 -9.78 -31.61
CA ARG A 421 1.47 -8.90 -32.16
C ARG A 421 0.94 -7.48 -32.33
N GLU A 422 -0.26 -7.37 -32.87
CA GLU A 422 -0.97 -6.08 -33.06
C GLU A 422 -1.21 -5.39 -31.71
N ALA A 423 -1.75 -6.11 -30.72
CA ALA A 423 -2.01 -5.56 -29.39
C ALA A 423 -0.72 -5.17 -28.66
N LEU A 424 0.35 -5.99 -28.75
CA LEU A 424 1.65 -5.61 -28.19
C LEU A 424 2.21 -4.35 -28.85
N ALA A 425 2.07 -4.20 -30.16
CA ALA A 425 2.51 -2.98 -30.86
C ALA A 425 1.71 -1.75 -30.40
N VAL A 426 0.38 -1.85 -30.34
CA VAL A 426 -0.49 -0.76 -29.87
C VAL A 426 -0.17 -0.37 -28.44
N LEU A 427 -0.04 -1.34 -27.52
CA LEU A 427 0.34 -1.08 -26.13
C LEU A 427 1.75 -0.48 -26.03
N SER A 428 2.69 -0.95 -26.86
CA SER A 428 4.05 -0.39 -26.88
C SER A 428 4.05 1.07 -27.34
N CYS A 429 3.28 1.40 -28.38
CA CYS A 429 3.10 2.78 -28.83
C CYS A 429 2.45 3.65 -27.74
N LEU A 430 1.40 3.16 -27.09
CA LEU A 430 0.75 3.86 -25.97
C LEU A 430 1.74 4.13 -24.83
N MET A 431 2.47 3.10 -24.39
CA MET A 431 3.46 3.22 -23.32
C MET A 431 4.60 4.16 -23.71
N PHE A 432 5.02 4.16 -24.97
CA PHE A 432 6.03 5.09 -25.47
C PHE A 432 5.53 6.54 -25.48
N VAL A 433 4.26 6.78 -25.87
CA VAL A 433 3.65 8.12 -25.79
C VAL A 433 3.54 8.59 -24.34
N ILE A 434 3.08 7.72 -23.43
CA ILE A 434 3.03 8.02 -21.99
C ILE A 434 4.44 8.36 -21.50
N ALA A 435 5.44 7.54 -21.82
CA ALA A 435 6.83 7.81 -21.46
C ALA A 435 7.30 9.18 -21.97
N ILE A 436 7.04 9.53 -23.24
CA ILE A 436 7.40 10.86 -23.75
C ILE A 436 6.74 11.96 -22.92
N ILE A 437 5.45 11.86 -22.60
CA ILE A 437 4.73 12.87 -21.81
C ILE A 437 5.39 13.03 -20.44
N GLU A 438 5.61 11.91 -19.74
CA GLU A 438 6.18 11.90 -18.39
C GLU A 438 7.64 12.38 -18.36
N TRP A 439 8.43 12.11 -19.39
CA TRP A 439 9.86 12.47 -19.41
C TRP A 439 10.15 13.82 -20.08
N LYS A 440 9.27 14.34 -20.94
CA LYS A 440 9.47 15.61 -21.68
C LYS A 440 9.26 16.86 -20.83
N GLY A 441 8.37 16.83 -19.83
CA GLY A 441 8.11 18.00 -18.99
C GLY A 441 9.38 18.45 -18.22
N PRO A 442 9.49 19.73 -17.83
CA PRO A 442 10.60 20.16 -16.97
C PRO A 442 10.52 19.45 -15.61
N TRP A 443 11.61 18.84 -15.17
CA TRP A 443 11.75 18.33 -13.80
C TRP A 443 12.01 19.49 -12.86
N THR A 444 11.66 19.38 -11.58
CA THR A 444 11.91 20.50 -10.66
C THR A 444 13.41 20.66 -10.47
N PRO A 445 13.99 21.84 -10.81
CA PRO A 445 15.42 22.07 -10.60
C PRO A 445 15.78 21.89 -9.13
N THR A 446 16.95 21.29 -8.85
CA THR A 446 17.43 21.11 -7.48
C THR A 446 17.53 22.46 -6.75
N ALA A 447 17.88 23.54 -7.44
CA ALA A 447 17.93 24.89 -6.86
C ALA A 447 16.56 25.36 -6.34
N ASP A 448 15.47 25.12 -7.10
CA ASP A 448 14.11 25.50 -6.69
C ASP A 448 13.64 24.69 -5.48
N ILE A 449 14.00 23.41 -5.46
CA ILE A 449 13.77 22.50 -4.35
C ILE A 449 14.46 23.03 -3.08
N VAL A 450 15.74 23.37 -3.18
CA VAL A 450 16.54 23.87 -2.06
C VAL A 450 15.98 25.21 -1.57
N ALA A 451 15.67 26.12 -2.48
CA ALA A 451 15.04 27.41 -2.13
C ALA A 451 13.74 27.21 -1.34
N LYS A 452 12.83 26.35 -1.83
CA LYS A 452 11.58 26.00 -1.13
C LYS A 452 11.83 25.37 0.24
N SER A 453 12.84 24.50 0.35
CA SER A 453 13.17 23.85 1.62
C SER A 453 13.62 24.87 2.69
N ARG A 454 14.43 25.86 2.30
CA ARG A 454 14.90 26.92 3.19
C ARG A 454 13.77 27.88 3.57
N THR A 455 12.90 28.24 2.63
CA THR A 455 11.69 29.02 2.93
C THR A 455 10.81 28.30 3.95
N TYR A 456 10.59 26.99 3.77
CA TYR A 456 9.80 26.20 4.71
C TYR A 456 10.44 26.13 6.10
N GLU A 457 11.78 25.98 6.19
CA GLU A 457 12.46 26.03 7.49
C GLU A 457 12.19 27.35 8.22
N GLN A 458 12.29 28.48 7.50
CA GLN A 458 12.01 29.79 8.09
C GLN A 458 10.56 29.90 8.57
N GLU A 459 9.60 29.41 7.80
CA GLU A 459 8.18 29.36 8.17
C GLU A 459 7.97 28.52 9.44
N VAL A 460 8.50 27.30 9.48
CA VAL A 460 8.33 26.38 10.62
C VAL A 460 8.98 26.90 11.90
N LEU A 461 10.16 27.51 11.81
CA LEU A 461 10.86 28.06 12.98
C LEU A 461 10.14 29.28 13.59
N GLN A 462 9.33 29.98 12.80
CA GLN A 462 8.51 31.12 13.23
C GLN A 462 7.10 30.69 13.65
N GLN A 463 6.64 29.52 13.20
CA GLN A 463 5.32 29.00 13.51
C GLN A 463 5.21 28.61 14.99
N ARG A 464 4.04 28.90 15.58
CA ARG A 464 3.61 28.42 16.89
C ARG A 464 2.39 27.54 16.72
N TYR A 465 2.20 26.61 17.66
CA TYR A 465 1.00 25.80 17.70
C TYR A 465 -0.23 26.68 17.97
N THR A 466 -1.20 26.61 17.06
CA THR A 466 -2.50 27.29 17.18
C THR A 466 -3.60 26.23 17.17
N PRO A 467 -4.37 26.07 18.26
CA PRO A 467 -5.42 25.05 18.35
C PRO A 467 -6.54 25.21 17.29
N GLU A 468 -6.71 26.43 16.77
CA GLU A 468 -7.79 26.81 15.83
C GLU A 468 -7.47 26.52 14.36
N GLU A 469 -6.26 26.05 14.03
CA GLU A 469 -5.90 25.76 12.64
C GLU A 469 -6.66 24.54 12.09
N ALA A 470 -7.59 24.77 11.16
CA ALA A 470 -8.44 23.71 10.60
C ALA A 470 -7.69 22.68 9.70
N SER A 471 -6.41 22.88 9.37
CA SER A 471 -5.69 22.06 8.38
C SER A 471 -4.69 21.09 9.02
N PHE A 472 -4.98 19.78 8.92
CA PHE A 472 -4.12 18.71 9.44
C PHE A 472 -2.67 18.78 8.96
N SER A 473 -2.45 19.10 7.69
CA SER A 473 -1.09 19.16 7.15
C SER A 473 -0.32 20.39 7.62
N LYS A 474 -1.01 21.50 7.95
CA LYS A 474 -0.34 22.70 8.48
C LYS A 474 0.14 22.52 9.92
N ILE A 475 -0.50 21.62 10.66
CA ILE A 475 -0.17 21.37 12.06
C ILE A 475 0.83 20.20 12.21
N GLU A 476 0.61 19.06 11.53
CA GLU A 476 1.46 17.87 11.74
C GLU A 476 2.85 17.97 11.11
N THR A 477 2.95 18.56 9.91
CA THR A 477 4.21 18.62 9.18
C THR A 477 5.31 19.35 9.98
N PRO A 478 5.04 20.51 10.60
CA PRO A 478 6.00 21.18 11.49
C PRO A 478 6.53 20.29 12.62
N TRP A 479 5.69 19.45 13.24
CA TRP A 479 6.11 18.58 14.36
C TRP A 479 7.24 17.64 13.95
N TYR A 480 7.02 16.87 12.88
CA TYR A 480 7.99 15.89 12.40
C TYR A 480 9.26 16.58 11.90
N TYR A 481 9.13 17.74 11.24
CA TYR A 481 10.27 18.54 10.82
C TYR A 481 11.12 18.97 12.02
N LEU A 482 10.50 19.55 13.06
CA LEU A 482 11.20 20.03 14.25
C LEU A 482 11.84 18.90 15.05
N MET A 483 11.20 17.73 15.13
CA MET A 483 11.78 16.54 15.77
C MET A 483 13.02 16.04 15.03
N LEU A 484 12.97 15.98 13.71
CA LEU A 484 14.13 15.63 12.88
C LEU A 484 15.23 16.67 13.03
N ARG A 485 14.89 17.96 13.00
CA ARG A 485 15.86 19.03 13.18
C ARG A 485 16.55 18.92 14.54
N HIS A 486 15.79 18.65 15.61
CA HIS A 486 16.32 18.42 16.94
C HIS A 486 17.25 17.21 16.98
N ALA A 487 16.90 16.12 16.31
CA ALA A 487 17.72 14.91 16.23
C ALA A 487 19.10 15.14 15.57
N TYR A 488 19.20 16.05 14.61
CA TYR A 488 20.45 16.34 13.90
C TYR A 488 21.24 17.53 14.48
N LEU A 489 20.55 18.56 14.98
CA LEU A 489 21.16 19.84 15.39
C LEU A 489 21.05 20.14 16.89
N GLY A 490 20.25 19.38 17.64
CA GLY A 490 19.87 19.72 19.01
C GLY A 490 18.90 20.92 19.09
N GLY A 491 18.65 21.40 20.32
CA GLY A 491 17.87 22.62 20.60
C GLY A 491 16.46 22.40 21.16
N LYS A 492 15.65 23.46 21.34
CA LYS A 492 14.31 23.43 21.97
C LYS A 492 13.14 23.50 20.97
N GLY A 493 13.33 23.03 19.73
CA GLY A 493 12.39 23.30 18.63
C GLY A 493 10.93 22.91 18.92
N LEU A 494 10.70 21.71 19.46
CA LEU A 494 9.35 21.22 19.76
C LEU A 494 8.73 21.98 20.96
N ASP A 495 9.46 22.15 22.05
CA ASP A 495 8.99 22.91 23.23
C ASP A 495 8.62 24.35 22.87
N GLN A 496 9.43 25.00 22.04
CA GLN A 496 9.18 26.35 21.58
C GLN A 496 7.94 26.41 20.68
N TYR A 497 7.73 25.42 19.82
CA TYR A 497 6.54 25.38 18.97
C TYR A 497 5.24 25.35 19.79
N PHE A 498 5.25 24.64 20.93
CA PHE A 498 4.10 24.55 21.85
C PHE A 498 4.10 25.59 22.99
N SER A 499 5.10 26.47 23.09
CA SER A 499 5.11 27.50 24.13
C SER A 499 4.02 28.54 23.88
N LYS A 500 3.27 28.91 24.92
CA LYS A 500 2.28 29.99 24.85
C LYS A 500 2.98 31.30 24.50
N SER A 501 2.38 32.06 23.57
CA SER A 501 2.79 33.42 23.21
C SER A 501 2.62 34.39 24.38
#